data_AF-A0A482ZM58-F1
#
_entry.id   AF-A0A482ZM58-F1
#
_cell.length_a   1.000
_cell.length_b   1.000
_cell.length_c   1.000
_cell.angle_alpha   90.00
_cell.angle_beta   90.00
_cell.angle_gamma   90.00
#
_symmetry.space_group_name_H-M   'P 1'
#
loop_
_entity.id
_entity.type
_entity.pdbx_description
1 polymer ?
#
loop_
_entity_poly.entity_id
_entity_poly.type
_entity_poly.pdbx_seq_one_letter_code
_entity_poly.pdbx_strand_id
1 'polypeptide(L)'
;MKKPIVVLGIGELGSVFARAFLKNNYPVYPITRATDIDELASSIDPELILICTAEAELQTALKSIPNEWKDRVAMMQNELLPMDWAAHNFLNPTVISVWFEKKKGMDSKVLISSPAFGAKAQILADSLALIDIPAHIVANKNDLLFELVLKNLYILTTNIAGLAIEAGATVEDLRNNHLDLMREVSSDILKLQTALTGKTFSENELEQGMICAFEGGLNHGCMGRSAPSRLNRALDLAKQFNLEVPHLQKIKNQL
;
A
#
# COMPACT_ATOMS: atom_id res chain seq x y z
N MET A 1 19.17 6.94 24.55
CA MET A 1 17.88 6.35 24.10
C MET A 1 17.69 6.76 22.64
N LYS A 2 17.21 5.89 21.75
CA LYS A 2 16.96 6.29 20.35
C LYS A 2 15.90 7.40 20.30
N LYS A 3 15.95 8.29 19.29
CA LYS A 3 14.88 9.27 19.05
C LYS A 3 13.54 8.53 18.84
N PRO A 4 12.41 9.06 19.30
CA PRO A 4 11.13 8.37 19.20
C PRO A 4 10.68 8.19 17.75
N ILE A 5 9.87 7.17 17.50
CA ILE A 5 9.11 7.02 16.25
C ILE A 5 7.66 7.39 16.53
N VAL A 6 7.08 8.23 15.69
CA VAL A 6 5.66 8.55 15.73
C VAL A 6 4.91 7.64 14.77
N VAL A 7 3.79 7.09 15.22
CA VAL A 7 2.89 6.28 14.38
C VAL A 7 1.54 6.97 14.31
N LEU A 8 1.21 7.52 13.13
CA LEU A 8 -0.08 8.17 12.87
C LEU A 8 -1.09 7.12 12.42
N GLY A 9 -1.98 6.74 13.33
CA GLY A 9 -2.94 5.65 13.14
C GLY A 9 -2.45 4.34 13.73
N ILE A 10 -3.11 3.88 14.80
CA ILE A 10 -2.75 2.65 15.53
C ILE A 10 -3.72 1.48 15.23
N GLY A 11 -4.15 1.39 13.96
CA GLY A 11 -4.95 0.27 13.47
C GLY A 11 -4.14 -1.05 13.39
N GLU A 12 -4.66 -2.04 12.66
CA GLU A 12 -4.01 -3.36 12.56
C GLU A 12 -2.54 -3.27 12.09
N LEU A 13 -2.27 -2.59 10.97
CA LEU A 13 -0.89 -2.43 10.49
C LEU A 13 -0.06 -1.49 11.38
N GLY A 14 -0.64 -0.38 11.86
CA GLY A 14 0.05 0.53 12.78
C GLY A 14 0.53 -0.18 14.05
N SER A 15 -0.27 -1.12 14.58
CA SER A 15 0.09 -1.93 15.75
C SER A 15 1.26 -2.90 15.47
N VAL A 16 1.33 -3.47 14.27
CA VAL A 16 2.45 -4.34 13.85
C VAL A 16 3.74 -3.54 13.80
N PHE A 17 3.73 -2.37 13.16
CA PHE A 17 4.90 -1.51 13.09
C PHE A 17 5.29 -0.96 14.46
N ALA A 18 4.35 -0.54 15.30
CA ALA A 18 4.65 -0.10 16.66
C ALA A 18 5.37 -1.18 17.47
N ARG A 19 4.91 -2.44 17.40
CA ARG A 19 5.59 -3.60 18.02
C ARG A 19 6.99 -3.80 17.45
N ALA A 20 7.15 -3.71 16.14
CA ALA A 20 8.42 -3.83 15.44
C ALA A 20 9.43 -2.75 15.87
N PHE A 21 8.99 -1.50 15.99
CA PHE A 21 9.80 -0.37 16.45
C PHE A 21 10.23 -0.51 17.91
N LEU A 22 9.30 -0.90 18.79
CA LEU A 22 9.61 -1.16 20.20
C LEU A 22 10.63 -2.29 20.36
N LYS A 23 10.49 -3.38 19.59
CA LYS A 23 11.50 -4.45 19.55
C LYS A 23 12.87 -3.96 19.06
N ASN A 24 12.89 -3.00 18.12
CA ASN A 24 14.11 -2.35 17.66
C ASN A 24 14.57 -1.20 18.59
N ASN A 25 14.10 -1.17 19.83
CA ASN A 25 14.51 -0.25 20.88
C ASN A 25 14.24 1.24 20.56
N TYR A 26 13.26 1.53 19.70
CA TYR A 26 12.72 2.87 19.48
C TYR A 26 11.52 3.11 20.40
N PRO A 27 11.48 4.21 21.18
CA PRO A 27 10.24 4.66 21.82
C PRO A 27 9.18 4.94 20.75
N VAL A 28 7.90 4.63 21.02
CA VAL A 28 6.81 4.86 20.07
C VAL A 28 5.78 5.82 20.67
N TYR A 29 5.44 6.86 19.90
CA TYR A 29 4.39 7.82 20.22
C TYR A 29 3.23 7.67 19.22
N PRO A 30 2.03 7.26 19.66
CA PRO A 30 0.89 7.17 18.77
C PRO A 30 0.26 8.55 18.55
N ILE A 31 -0.07 8.87 17.29
CA ILE A 31 -1.06 9.91 16.97
C ILE A 31 -2.39 9.20 16.70
N THR A 32 -3.39 9.56 17.50
CA THR A 32 -4.77 9.10 17.35
C THR A 32 -5.68 10.28 17.00
N ARG A 33 -6.97 10.03 16.79
CA ARG A 33 -7.96 11.11 16.55
C ARG A 33 -8.09 12.11 17.70
N ALA A 34 -7.64 11.75 18.90
CA ALA A 34 -7.66 12.63 20.07
C ALA A 34 -6.34 13.39 20.30
N THR A 35 -5.32 13.13 19.47
CA THR A 35 -4.00 13.74 19.62
C THR A 35 -3.95 15.06 18.85
N ASP A 36 -3.58 16.15 19.52
CA ASP A 36 -3.18 17.39 18.86
C ASP A 36 -1.75 17.21 18.33
N ILE A 37 -1.60 17.25 17.00
CA ILE A 37 -0.33 16.99 16.34
C ILE A 37 0.64 18.17 16.52
N ASP A 38 0.12 19.40 16.55
CA ASP A 38 0.94 20.60 16.69
C ASP A 38 1.48 20.71 18.13
N GLU A 39 0.65 20.39 19.13
CA GLU A 39 1.10 20.28 20.52
C GLU A 39 2.18 19.18 20.65
N LEU A 40 1.95 18.01 20.06
CA LEU A 40 2.93 16.93 20.08
C LEU A 40 4.24 17.35 19.42
N ALA A 41 4.18 18.01 18.25
CA ALA A 41 5.34 18.50 17.51
C ALA A 41 6.18 19.51 18.28
N SER A 42 5.56 20.31 19.15
CA SER A 42 6.28 21.21 20.04
C SER A 42 7.07 20.49 21.15
N SER A 43 6.76 19.22 21.43
CA SER A 43 7.27 18.48 22.58
C SER A 43 8.25 17.34 22.23
N ILE A 44 8.22 16.82 20.99
CA ILE A 44 9.08 15.70 20.57
C ILE A 44 9.77 15.96 19.23
N ASP A 45 11.01 15.45 19.12
CA ASP A 45 11.79 15.44 17.88
C ASP A 45 11.94 13.99 17.39
N PRO A 46 11.04 13.49 16.53
CA PRO A 46 11.01 12.08 16.15
C PRO A 46 12.10 11.72 15.13
N GLU A 47 12.55 10.47 15.14
CA GLU A 47 13.43 9.88 14.13
C GLU A 47 12.69 9.64 12.80
N LEU A 48 11.42 9.27 12.91
CA LEU A 48 10.55 8.84 11.83
C LEU A 48 9.08 9.09 12.21
N ILE A 49 8.27 9.54 11.27
CA ILE A 49 6.80 9.55 11.40
C ILE A 49 6.24 8.56 10.39
N LEU A 50 5.66 7.44 10.84
CA LEU A 50 5.00 6.48 9.95
C LEU A 50 3.50 6.78 9.85
N ILE A 51 3.02 7.01 8.62
CA ILE A 51 1.58 7.17 8.33
C ILE A 51 0.94 5.79 8.14
N CYS A 52 -0.03 5.46 9.00
CA CYS A 52 -0.75 4.18 9.05
C CYS A 52 -2.28 4.38 9.14
N THR A 53 -2.84 5.25 8.31
CA THR A 53 -4.28 5.53 8.26
C THR A 53 -5.02 4.65 7.26
N ALA A 54 -6.35 4.74 7.22
CA ALA A 54 -7.15 4.13 6.16
C ALA A 54 -6.93 4.86 4.82
N GLU A 55 -7.19 4.17 3.71
CA GLU A 55 -7.04 4.69 2.33
C GLU A 55 -7.75 6.03 2.13
N ALA A 56 -9.01 6.13 2.57
CA ALA A 56 -9.82 7.33 2.46
C ALA A 56 -9.33 8.50 3.34
N GLU A 57 -8.50 8.23 4.34
CA GLU A 57 -7.99 9.24 5.28
C GLU A 57 -6.56 9.70 4.93
N LEU A 58 -5.90 9.06 3.95
CA LEU A 58 -4.49 9.34 3.61
C LEU A 58 -4.25 10.83 3.31
N GLN A 59 -5.02 11.42 2.40
CA GLN A 59 -4.82 12.80 1.98
C GLN A 59 -5.00 13.81 3.13
N THR A 60 -5.96 13.54 4.03
CA THR A 60 -6.17 14.34 5.24
C THR A 60 -5.00 14.19 6.22
N ALA A 61 -4.50 12.97 6.42
CA ALA A 61 -3.36 12.68 7.28
C ALA A 61 -2.06 13.33 6.77
N LEU A 62 -1.84 13.30 5.44
CA LEU A 62 -0.70 13.97 4.82
C LEU A 62 -0.74 15.49 5.00
N LYS A 63 -1.93 16.08 4.89
CA LYS A 63 -2.16 17.52 5.10
C LYS A 63 -1.92 17.94 6.56
N SER A 64 -2.17 17.07 7.53
CA SER A 64 -2.03 17.38 8.95
C SER A 64 -0.59 17.30 9.48
N ILE A 65 0.39 16.90 8.66
CA ILE A 65 1.78 16.80 9.11
C ILE A 65 2.43 18.19 9.20
N PRO A 66 3.00 18.56 10.37
CA PRO A 66 3.75 19.80 10.55
C PRO A 66 4.92 19.91 9.59
N ASN A 67 5.24 21.12 9.16
CA ASN A 67 6.29 21.35 8.17
C ASN A 67 7.67 20.89 8.65
N GLU A 68 7.99 21.04 9.94
CA GLU A 68 9.28 20.58 10.52
C GLU A 68 9.47 19.06 10.48
N TRP A 69 8.40 18.28 10.27
CA TRP A 69 8.45 16.81 10.26
C TRP A 69 8.44 16.22 8.86
N LYS A 70 8.21 17.02 7.81
CA LYS A 70 8.05 16.51 6.44
C LYS A 70 9.30 15.81 5.89
N ASP A 71 10.48 16.11 6.43
CA ASP A 71 11.76 15.53 6.03
C ASP A 71 11.98 14.07 6.48
N ARG A 72 11.13 13.56 7.37
CA ARG A 72 11.31 12.23 7.99
C ARG A 72 10.02 11.40 8.03
N VAL A 73 9.06 11.74 7.18
CA VAL A 73 7.84 10.93 7.01
C VAL A 73 8.15 9.64 6.26
N ALA A 74 7.64 8.53 6.78
CA ALA A 74 7.47 7.27 6.08
C ALA A 74 5.99 7.03 5.77
N MET A 75 5.70 6.48 4.60
CA MET A 75 4.35 6.23 4.13
C MET A 75 4.15 4.77 3.79
N MET A 76 2.97 4.26 4.13
CA MET A 76 2.46 2.99 3.66
C MET A 76 0.96 3.13 3.39
N GLN A 77 0.52 2.69 2.22
CA GLN A 77 -0.89 2.56 1.90
C GLN A 77 -1.02 1.63 0.68
N ASN A 78 -2.15 0.95 0.52
CA ASN A 78 -2.47 0.34 -0.76
C ASN A 78 -2.77 1.42 -1.81
N GLU A 79 -2.61 1.12 -3.10
CA GLU A 79 -2.91 2.08 -4.18
C GLU A 79 -2.00 3.32 -4.19
N LEU A 80 -0.98 3.37 -3.32
CA LEU A 80 -0.11 4.52 -3.12
C LEU A 80 0.79 4.75 -4.35
N LEU A 81 0.83 6.00 -4.85
CA LEU A 81 1.68 6.43 -5.95
C LEU A 81 2.33 7.79 -5.64
N PRO A 82 3.41 8.18 -6.36
CA PRO A 82 4.10 9.44 -6.08
C PRO A 82 3.25 10.70 -6.08
N MET A 83 2.19 10.73 -6.89
CA MET A 83 1.26 11.86 -6.93
C MET A 83 0.55 12.10 -5.59
N ASP A 84 0.33 11.05 -4.78
CA ASP A 84 -0.38 11.16 -3.50
C ASP A 84 0.35 12.05 -2.49
N TRP A 85 1.68 11.98 -2.47
CA TRP A 85 2.50 12.74 -1.53
C TRP A 85 3.14 13.97 -2.16
N ALA A 86 3.34 13.99 -3.47
CA ALA A 86 3.84 15.16 -4.18
C ALA A 86 2.92 16.38 -3.99
N ALA A 87 1.60 16.17 -3.98
CA ALA A 87 0.61 17.22 -3.75
C ALA A 87 0.74 17.94 -2.39
N HIS A 88 1.42 17.33 -1.41
CA HIS A 88 1.64 17.89 -0.07
C HIS A 88 3.06 18.39 0.18
N ASN A 89 3.88 18.48 -0.88
CA ASN A 89 5.27 18.91 -0.87
C ASN A 89 6.22 17.98 -0.09
N PHE A 90 5.94 16.68 -0.06
CA PHE A 90 6.91 15.69 0.41
C PHE A 90 7.92 15.40 -0.71
N LEU A 91 9.15 15.90 -0.57
CA LEU A 91 10.15 15.81 -1.64
C LEU A 91 10.75 14.39 -1.81
N ASN A 92 11.04 13.73 -0.69
CA ASN A 92 11.66 12.40 -0.69
C ASN A 92 11.21 11.61 0.56
N PRO A 93 9.90 11.33 0.72
CA PRO A 93 9.46 10.52 1.84
C PRO A 93 10.07 9.13 1.75
N THR A 94 10.21 8.48 2.91
CA THR A 94 10.43 7.03 2.92
C THR A 94 9.10 6.35 2.57
N VAL A 95 9.13 5.30 1.76
CA VAL A 95 7.92 4.57 1.36
C VAL A 95 8.18 3.08 1.54
N ILE A 96 7.18 2.35 2.02
CA ILE A 96 7.18 0.89 2.07
C ILE A 96 5.89 0.34 1.46
N SER A 97 6.03 -0.58 0.50
CA SER A 97 4.92 -1.33 -0.08
C SER A 97 4.70 -2.61 0.74
N VAL A 98 3.60 -2.67 1.50
CA VAL A 98 3.36 -3.76 2.44
C VAL A 98 2.80 -4.99 1.73
N TRP A 99 3.45 -6.14 1.90
CA TRP A 99 3.06 -7.44 1.34
C TRP A 99 2.69 -8.48 2.40
N PHE A 100 2.12 -8.04 3.51
CA PHE A 100 1.52 -8.93 4.51
C PHE A 100 0.14 -8.41 4.91
N GLU A 101 -0.73 -9.30 5.36
CA GLU A 101 -2.02 -8.94 5.93
C GLU A 101 -2.04 -9.14 7.45
N LYS A 102 -2.84 -8.29 8.12
CA LYS A 102 -3.12 -8.41 9.55
C LYS A 102 -4.61 -8.17 9.76
N LYS A 103 -5.28 -9.12 10.44
CA LYS A 103 -6.68 -9.02 10.85
C LYS A 103 -6.79 -9.20 12.35
N LYS A 104 -7.85 -8.64 12.96
CA LYS A 104 -8.13 -8.79 14.39
C LYS A 104 -8.13 -10.27 14.78
N GLY A 105 -7.35 -10.64 15.78
CA GLY A 105 -7.24 -12.02 16.27
C GLY A 105 -6.38 -12.98 15.43
N MET A 106 -5.75 -12.50 14.35
CA MET A 106 -4.79 -13.27 13.55
C MET A 106 -3.39 -12.66 13.65
N ASP A 107 -2.35 -13.50 13.58
CA ASP A 107 -0.98 -13.04 13.36
C ASP A 107 -0.80 -12.48 11.94
N SER A 108 0.32 -11.78 11.72
CA SER A 108 0.67 -11.26 10.39
C SER A 108 0.91 -12.42 9.43
N LYS A 109 0.19 -12.42 8.30
CA LYS A 109 0.40 -13.39 7.22
C LYS A 109 1.14 -12.71 6.08
N VAL A 110 2.39 -13.11 5.89
CA VAL A 110 3.26 -12.62 4.82
C VAL A 110 2.89 -13.28 3.50
N LEU A 111 2.80 -12.50 2.43
CA LEU A 111 2.71 -13.00 1.06
C LEU A 111 4.11 -13.04 0.44
N ILE A 112 4.77 -11.88 0.36
CA ILE A 112 6.14 -11.72 -0.13
C ILE A 112 6.87 -10.64 0.69
N SER A 113 8.16 -10.43 0.41
CA SER A 113 8.96 -9.38 1.07
C SER A 113 8.44 -7.99 0.72
N SER A 114 8.37 -7.09 1.71
CA SER A 114 7.90 -5.70 1.52
C SER A 114 9.04 -4.79 1.05
N PRO A 115 9.02 -4.25 -0.18
CA PRO A 115 10.05 -3.33 -0.65
C PRO A 115 9.89 -1.96 0.01
N ALA A 116 11.02 -1.35 0.38
CA ALA A 116 11.09 -0.03 0.98
C ALA A 116 12.16 0.84 0.30
N PHE A 117 11.93 2.13 0.23
CA PHE A 117 12.87 3.10 -0.33
C PHE A 117 12.86 4.40 0.48
N GLY A 118 14.01 5.07 0.54
CA GLY A 118 14.18 6.37 1.19
C GLY A 118 15.09 6.32 2.42
N ALA A 119 15.37 7.49 2.97
CA ALA A 119 16.39 7.68 4.01
C ALA A 119 16.17 6.85 5.28
N LYS A 120 14.92 6.46 5.56
CA LYS A 120 14.54 5.68 6.76
C LYS A 120 14.13 4.24 6.44
N ALA A 121 14.36 3.77 5.21
CA ALA A 121 13.96 2.42 4.78
C ALA A 121 14.62 1.31 5.61
N GLN A 122 15.90 1.49 6.00
CA GLN A 122 16.60 0.52 6.85
C GLN A 122 15.95 0.39 8.22
N ILE A 123 15.44 1.48 8.81
CA ILE A 123 14.72 1.42 10.10
C ILE A 123 13.49 0.53 9.97
N LEU A 124 12.73 0.67 8.88
CA LEU A 124 11.55 -0.16 8.61
C LEU A 124 11.94 -1.64 8.45
N ALA A 125 12.96 -1.92 7.63
CA ALA A 125 13.40 -3.29 7.36
C ALA A 125 13.93 -3.99 8.62
N ASP A 126 14.83 -3.33 9.36
CA ASP A 126 15.41 -3.87 10.60
C ASP A 126 14.33 -4.11 11.65
N SER A 127 13.36 -3.20 11.77
CA SER A 127 12.27 -3.36 12.73
C SER A 127 11.37 -4.53 12.39
N LEU A 128 10.95 -4.68 11.13
CA LEU A 128 10.09 -5.78 10.70
C LEU A 128 10.79 -7.14 10.84
N ALA A 129 12.10 -7.21 10.59
CA ALA A 129 12.88 -8.43 10.77
C ALA A 129 12.83 -8.98 12.21
N LEU A 130 12.74 -8.11 13.24
CA LEU A 130 12.65 -8.54 14.66
C LEU A 130 11.31 -9.18 15.04
N ILE A 131 10.33 -9.13 14.15
CA ILE A 131 9.03 -9.80 14.27
C ILE A 131 8.78 -10.76 13.10
N ASP A 132 9.85 -11.23 12.46
CA ASP A 132 9.82 -12.25 11.39
C ASP A 132 9.00 -11.84 10.16
N ILE A 133 8.92 -10.53 9.88
CA ILE A 133 8.29 -9.99 8.68
C ILE A 133 9.39 -9.53 7.71
N PRO A 134 9.49 -10.12 6.51
CA PRO A 134 10.53 -9.76 5.55
C PRO A 134 10.22 -8.42 4.87
N ALA A 135 11.25 -7.58 4.81
CA ALA A 135 11.27 -6.36 4.03
C ALA A 135 12.68 -6.18 3.44
N HIS A 136 12.77 -5.48 2.31
CA HIS A 136 14.04 -5.24 1.63
C HIS A 136 14.09 -3.82 1.06
N ILE A 137 15.30 -3.31 0.88
CA ILE A 137 15.50 -1.96 0.36
C ILE A 137 15.70 -2.04 -1.15
N VAL A 138 14.97 -1.22 -1.90
CA VAL A 138 15.17 -1.07 -3.34
C VAL A 138 16.14 0.06 -3.64
N ALA A 139 16.84 -0.01 -4.78
CA ALA A 139 18.02 0.82 -4.99
C ALA A 139 17.66 2.28 -5.36
N ASN A 140 16.55 2.49 -6.05
CA ASN A 140 16.21 3.80 -6.59
C ASN A 140 14.70 4.06 -6.72
N LYS A 141 14.34 5.29 -7.12
CA LYS A 141 12.94 5.72 -7.26
C LYS A 141 12.16 4.98 -8.35
N ASN A 142 12.82 4.53 -9.42
CA ASN A 142 12.18 3.75 -10.48
C ASN A 142 11.83 2.35 -9.97
N ASP A 143 12.73 1.72 -9.21
CA ASP A 143 12.46 0.43 -8.57
C ASP A 143 11.29 0.56 -7.58
N LEU A 144 11.27 1.61 -6.75
CA LEU A 144 10.12 1.89 -5.87
C LEU A 144 8.82 2.05 -6.68
N LEU A 145 8.85 2.82 -7.77
CA LEU A 145 7.67 3.04 -8.59
C LEU A 145 7.15 1.74 -9.21
N PHE A 146 8.05 0.88 -9.70
CA PHE A 146 7.72 -0.44 -10.20
C PHE A 146 7.02 -1.28 -9.12
N GLU A 147 7.58 -1.33 -7.91
CA GLU A 147 7.01 -2.10 -6.79
C GLU A 147 5.63 -1.60 -6.34
N LEU A 148 5.41 -0.28 -6.35
CA LEU A 148 4.10 0.31 -6.07
C LEU A 148 3.08 -0.06 -7.15
N VAL A 149 3.47 0.02 -8.44
CA VAL A 149 2.61 -0.35 -9.56
C VAL A 149 2.29 -1.84 -9.55
N LEU A 150 3.28 -2.70 -9.25
CA LEU A 150 3.07 -4.14 -9.09
C LEU A 150 2.08 -4.44 -7.96
N LYS A 151 2.23 -3.78 -6.80
CA LYS A 151 1.29 -3.90 -5.68
C LYS A 151 -0.12 -3.48 -6.07
N ASN A 152 -0.25 -2.37 -6.78
CA ASN A 152 -1.53 -1.82 -7.22
C ASN A 152 -2.19 -2.74 -8.25
N LEU A 153 -1.41 -3.24 -9.22
CA LEU A 153 -1.87 -4.21 -10.21
C LEU A 153 -2.41 -5.46 -9.51
N TYR A 154 -1.69 -6.01 -8.55
CA TYR A 154 -2.12 -7.16 -7.76
C TYR A 154 -3.45 -6.91 -7.04
N ILE A 155 -3.51 -5.87 -6.22
CA ILE A 155 -4.64 -5.68 -5.31
C ILE A 155 -5.90 -5.24 -6.05
N LEU A 156 -5.76 -4.36 -7.05
CA LEU A 156 -6.90 -3.91 -7.84
C LEU A 156 -7.42 -5.04 -8.72
N THR A 157 -6.55 -5.82 -9.37
CA THR A 157 -6.98 -6.95 -10.21
C THR A 157 -7.73 -7.99 -9.37
N THR A 158 -7.12 -8.47 -8.28
CA THR A 158 -7.73 -9.51 -7.44
C THR A 158 -9.06 -9.06 -6.85
N ASN A 159 -9.14 -7.84 -6.34
CA ASN A 159 -10.34 -7.34 -5.69
C ASN A 159 -11.46 -7.02 -6.66
N ILE A 160 -11.15 -6.40 -7.79
CA ILE A 160 -12.17 -6.02 -8.75
C ILE A 160 -12.67 -7.25 -9.50
N ALA A 161 -11.79 -8.16 -9.94
CA ALA A 161 -12.22 -9.43 -10.51
C ALA A 161 -13.04 -10.25 -9.50
N GLY A 162 -12.65 -10.20 -8.22
CA GLY A 162 -13.37 -10.81 -7.10
C GLY A 162 -14.84 -10.36 -6.95
N LEU A 163 -15.22 -9.19 -7.49
CA LEU A 163 -16.61 -8.72 -7.48
C LEU A 163 -17.51 -9.44 -8.50
N ALA A 164 -16.91 -10.07 -9.52
CA ALA A 164 -17.62 -10.69 -10.64
C ALA A 164 -17.61 -12.22 -10.60
N ILE A 165 -17.07 -12.81 -9.53
CA ILE A 165 -16.97 -14.26 -9.32
C ILE A 165 -17.60 -14.64 -7.98
N GLU A 166 -17.61 -15.94 -7.67
CA GLU A 166 -18.29 -16.50 -6.51
C GLU A 166 -17.76 -15.91 -5.19
N ALA A 167 -18.68 -15.65 -4.26
CA ALA A 167 -18.31 -15.13 -2.96
C ALA A 167 -17.38 -16.11 -2.22
N GLY A 168 -16.24 -15.59 -1.76
CA GLY A 168 -15.21 -16.39 -1.08
C GLY A 168 -14.16 -16.98 -2.01
N ALA A 169 -14.26 -16.76 -3.34
CA ALA A 169 -13.22 -17.15 -4.28
C ALA A 169 -11.84 -16.61 -3.86
N THR A 170 -10.83 -17.44 -4.07
CA THR A 170 -9.44 -17.21 -3.69
C THR A 170 -8.61 -16.77 -4.90
N VAL A 171 -7.37 -16.33 -4.63
CA VAL A 171 -6.38 -16.04 -5.67
C VAL A 171 -6.11 -17.27 -6.54
N GLU A 172 -6.14 -18.48 -5.95
CA GLU A 172 -6.04 -19.73 -6.70
C GLU A 172 -7.20 -19.92 -7.68
N ASP A 173 -8.44 -19.68 -7.22
CA ASP A 173 -9.63 -19.75 -8.08
C ASP A 173 -9.54 -18.75 -9.24
N LEU A 174 -9.14 -17.51 -8.95
CA LEU A 174 -8.96 -16.48 -9.98
C LEU A 174 -7.92 -16.90 -11.03
N ARG A 175 -6.80 -17.47 -10.60
CA ARG A 175 -5.72 -17.93 -11.47
C ARG A 175 -6.14 -19.11 -12.35
N ASN A 176 -6.83 -20.09 -11.78
CA ASN A 176 -7.06 -21.38 -12.42
C ASN A 176 -8.41 -21.45 -13.16
N ASN A 177 -9.44 -20.79 -12.64
CA ASN A 177 -10.81 -20.89 -13.15
C ASN A 177 -11.29 -19.61 -13.86
N HIS A 178 -10.66 -18.46 -13.59
CA HIS A 178 -11.07 -17.16 -14.12
C HIS A 178 -9.91 -16.38 -14.74
N LEU A 179 -8.97 -17.09 -15.39
CA LEU A 179 -7.75 -16.52 -15.96
C LEU A 179 -8.03 -15.39 -16.96
N ASP A 180 -9.04 -15.55 -17.82
CA ASP A 180 -9.41 -14.54 -18.82
C ASP A 180 -9.93 -13.27 -18.15
N LEU A 181 -10.81 -13.40 -17.14
CA LEU A 181 -11.28 -12.25 -16.35
C LEU A 181 -10.12 -11.53 -15.65
N MET A 182 -9.18 -12.30 -15.08
CA MET A 182 -8.00 -11.74 -14.43
C MET A 182 -7.17 -10.90 -15.41
N ARG A 183 -6.95 -11.41 -16.64
CA ARG A 183 -6.21 -10.70 -17.71
C ARG A 183 -6.94 -9.47 -18.22
N GLU A 184 -8.25 -9.57 -18.40
CA GLU A 184 -9.12 -8.48 -18.81
C GLU A 184 -9.05 -7.31 -17.81
N VAL A 185 -9.23 -7.61 -16.51
CA VAL A 185 -9.16 -6.61 -15.45
C VAL A 185 -7.75 -6.04 -15.31
N SER A 186 -6.71 -6.89 -15.31
CA SER A 186 -5.33 -6.43 -15.14
C SER A 186 -4.89 -5.51 -16.29
N SER A 187 -5.37 -5.76 -17.52
CA SER A 187 -5.14 -4.88 -18.67
C SER A 187 -5.68 -3.46 -18.45
N ASP A 188 -6.92 -3.34 -17.96
CA ASP A 188 -7.51 -2.02 -17.65
C ASP A 188 -6.77 -1.32 -16.51
N ILE A 189 -6.37 -2.06 -15.48
CA ILE A 189 -5.58 -1.52 -14.36
C ILE A 189 -4.20 -1.07 -14.82
N LEU A 190 -3.52 -1.82 -15.68
CA LEU A 190 -2.21 -1.42 -16.21
C LEU A 190 -2.29 -0.14 -17.05
N LYS A 191 -3.33 0.01 -17.88
CA LYS A 191 -3.61 1.26 -18.60
C LYS A 191 -3.76 2.44 -17.63
N LEU A 192 -4.52 2.24 -16.56
CA LEU A 192 -4.72 3.26 -15.53
C LEU A 192 -3.40 3.62 -14.83
N GLN A 193 -2.61 2.63 -14.39
CA GLN A 193 -1.32 2.87 -13.74
C GLN A 193 -0.32 3.58 -14.67
N THR A 194 -0.31 3.23 -15.96
CA THR A 194 0.50 3.89 -16.98
C THR A 194 0.16 5.38 -17.07
N ALA A 195 -1.14 5.72 -17.09
CA ALA A 195 -1.60 7.10 -17.16
C ALA A 195 -1.30 7.89 -15.87
N LEU A 196 -1.54 7.30 -14.69
CA LEU A 196 -1.31 7.94 -13.39
C LEU A 196 0.17 8.25 -13.15
N THR A 197 1.07 7.40 -13.66
CA THR A 197 2.51 7.54 -13.45
C THR A 197 3.22 8.25 -14.59
N GLY A 198 2.62 8.32 -15.78
CA GLY A 198 3.27 8.78 -17.01
C GLY A 198 4.44 7.89 -17.43
N LYS A 199 4.44 6.62 -17.02
CA LYS A 199 5.50 5.64 -17.29
C LYS A 199 4.93 4.37 -17.91
N THR A 200 5.74 3.73 -18.75
CA THR A 200 5.49 2.38 -19.26
C THR A 200 6.24 1.37 -18.41
N PHE A 201 5.69 0.18 -18.27
CA PHE A 201 6.27 -0.91 -17.48
C PHE A 201 6.44 -2.15 -18.35
N SER A 202 7.44 -2.97 -18.05
CA SER A 202 7.64 -4.25 -18.74
C SER A 202 6.52 -5.21 -18.37
N GLU A 203 5.72 -5.63 -19.36
CA GLU A 203 4.64 -6.60 -19.14
C GLU A 203 5.19 -7.92 -18.58
N ASN A 204 6.34 -8.38 -19.09
CA ASN A 204 6.99 -9.61 -18.62
C ASN A 204 7.42 -9.51 -17.15
N GLU A 205 7.99 -8.38 -16.72
CA GLU A 205 8.42 -8.21 -15.32
C GLU A 205 7.22 -8.10 -14.38
N LEU A 206 6.17 -7.39 -14.81
CA LEU A 206 4.92 -7.30 -14.05
C LEU A 206 4.23 -8.67 -13.94
N GLU A 207 4.18 -9.45 -15.02
CA GLU A 207 3.62 -10.80 -15.01
C GLU A 207 4.39 -11.71 -14.04
N GLN A 208 5.72 -11.70 -14.09
CA GLN A 208 6.55 -12.47 -13.15
C GLN A 208 6.33 -12.04 -11.70
N GLY A 209 6.27 -10.73 -11.44
CA GLY A 209 5.97 -10.20 -10.11
C GLY A 209 4.58 -10.62 -9.62
N MET A 210 3.58 -10.59 -10.49
CA MET A 210 2.21 -11.02 -10.19
C MET A 210 2.14 -12.51 -9.85
N ILE A 211 2.85 -13.36 -10.61
CA ILE A 211 2.96 -14.80 -10.32
C ILE A 211 3.57 -15.03 -8.94
N CYS A 212 4.68 -14.36 -8.63
CA CYS A 212 5.33 -14.48 -7.33
C CYS A 212 4.39 -14.05 -6.18
N ALA A 213 3.68 -12.94 -6.35
CA ALA A 213 2.72 -12.46 -5.38
C ALA A 213 1.52 -13.40 -5.19
N PHE A 214 1.04 -14.07 -6.25
CA PHE A 214 0.00 -15.08 -6.15
C PHE A 214 0.48 -16.34 -5.44
N GLU A 215 1.68 -16.82 -5.74
CA GLU A 215 2.26 -18.00 -5.11
C GLU A 215 2.51 -17.78 -3.61
N GLY A 216 2.81 -16.55 -3.20
CA GLY A 216 2.87 -16.15 -1.80
C GLY A 216 1.52 -16.21 -1.05
N GLY A 217 0.39 -16.34 -1.75
CA GLY A 217 -0.93 -16.15 -1.16
C GLY A 217 -2.10 -16.81 -1.88
N LEU A 218 -1.97 -18.05 -2.36
CA LEU A 218 -3.02 -18.74 -3.12
C LEU A 218 -4.39 -18.78 -2.41
N ASN A 219 -4.39 -19.03 -1.10
CA ASN A 219 -5.61 -19.05 -0.28
C ASN A 219 -6.11 -17.65 0.13
N HIS A 220 -5.51 -16.58 -0.37
CA HIS A 220 -5.99 -15.22 -0.09
C HIS A 220 -7.30 -14.99 -0.84
N GLY A 221 -8.31 -14.44 -0.14
CA GLY A 221 -9.60 -14.15 -0.77
C GLY A 221 -9.48 -13.03 -1.79
N CYS A 222 -10.06 -13.21 -2.98
CA CYS A 222 -10.06 -12.20 -4.03
C CYS A 222 -10.87 -10.98 -3.62
N MET A 223 -12.08 -11.13 -3.10
CA MET A 223 -12.90 -9.98 -2.68
C MET A 223 -12.63 -9.56 -1.24
N GLY A 224 -12.06 -8.38 -1.06
CA GLY A 224 -12.01 -7.67 0.23
C GLY A 224 -13.19 -6.72 0.42
N ARG A 225 -13.44 -6.29 1.67
CA ARG A 225 -14.50 -5.30 1.98
C ARG A 225 -14.35 -3.97 1.22
N SER A 226 -13.12 -3.62 0.81
CA SER A 226 -12.83 -2.41 0.04
C SER A 226 -12.98 -2.59 -1.48
N ALA A 227 -13.29 -3.79 -1.99
CA ALA A 227 -13.35 -4.04 -3.42
C ALA A 227 -14.32 -3.10 -4.18
N PRO A 228 -15.56 -2.86 -3.70
CA PRO A 228 -16.47 -1.93 -4.37
C PRO A 228 -15.94 -0.49 -4.41
N SER A 229 -15.30 -0.03 -3.34
CA SER A 229 -14.75 1.33 -3.29
C SER A 229 -13.51 1.48 -4.17
N ARG A 230 -12.69 0.43 -4.29
CA ARG A 230 -11.57 0.34 -5.25
C ARG A 230 -12.04 0.44 -6.70
N LEU A 231 -13.08 -0.31 -7.06
CA LEU A 231 -13.66 -0.22 -8.40
C LEU A 231 -14.15 1.20 -8.72
N ASN A 232 -14.91 1.82 -7.79
CA ASN A 232 -15.39 3.19 -8.00
C ASN A 232 -14.23 4.18 -8.16
N ARG A 233 -13.20 4.12 -7.30
CA ARG A 233 -12.00 4.96 -7.44
C ARG A 233 -11.29 4.77 -8.77
N ALA A 234 -11.10 3.51 -9.20
CA ALA A 234 -10.45 3.21 -10.47
C ALA A 234 -11.22 3.79 -11.66
N LEU A 235 -12.55 3.71 -11.64
CA LEU A 235 -13.42 4.30 -12.67
C LEU A 235 -13.39 5.83 -12.64
N ASP A 236 -13.41 6.45 -11.46
CA ASP A 236 -13.32 7.90 -11.31
C ASP A 236 -11.98 8.43 -11.86
N LEU A 237 -10.88 7.74 -11.56
CA LEU A 237 -9.56 8.08 -12.11
C LEU A 237 -9.51 7.83 -13.62
N ALA A 238 -10.02 6.71 -14.12
CA ALA A 238 -10.08 6.45 -15.56
C ALA A 238 -10.85 7.56 -16.30
N LYS A 239 -11.96 8.04 -15.72
CA LYS A 239 -12.72 9.18 -16.26
C LYS A 239 -11.90 10.48 -16.25
N GLN A 240 -11.17 10.77 -15.16
CA GLN A 240 -10.32 11.97 -15.08
C GLN A 240 -9.21 11.97 -16.14
N PHE A 241 -8.67 10.80 -16.47
CA PHE A 241 -7.63 10.62 -17.48
C PHE A 241 -8.18 10.29 -18.88
N ASN A 242 -9.51 10.30 -19.07
CA ASN A 242 -10.19 9.96 -20.32
C ASN A 242 -9.76 8.60 -20.90
N LEU A 243 -9.68 7.58 -20.04
CA LEU A 243 -9.26 6.22 -20.39
C LEU A 243 -10.46 5.30 -20.60
N GLU A 244 -10.37 4.46 -21.62
CA GLU A 244 -11.30 3.35 -21.79
C GLU A 244 -10.88 2.15 -20.93
N VAL A 245 -11.74 1.81 -19.97
CA VAL A 245 -11.61 0.67 -19.06
C VAL A 245 -12.85 -0.24 -19.15
N PRO A 246 -13.08 -0.87 -20.31
CA PRO A 246 -14.33 -1.56 -20.61
C PRO A 246 -14.63 -2.73 -19.66
N HIS A 247 -13.61 -3.41 -19.14
CA HIS A 247 -13.78 -4.56 -18.26
C HIS A 247 -14.16 -4.10 -16.85
N LEU A 248 -13.55 -3.03 -16.34
CA LEU A 248 -13.98 -2.42 -15.07
C LEU A 248 -15.43 -1.91 -15.16
N GLN A 249 -15.80 -1.27 -16.28
CA GLN A 249 -17.16 -0.78 -16.49
C GLN A 249 -18.17 -1.93 -16.60
N LYS A 250 -17.81 -3.03 -17.28
CA LYS A 250 -18.63 -4.24 -17.36
C LYS A 250 -18.94 -4.80 -15.97
N ILE A 251 -17.91 -4.94 -15.12
CA ILE A 251 -18.09 -5.40 -13.72
C ILE A 251 -19.00 -4.44 -12.96
N LYS A 252 -18.79 -3.12 -13.09
CA LYS A 252 -19.63 -2.12 -12.43
C LYS A 252 -21.11 -2.22 -12.81
N ASN A 253 -21.41 -2.54 -14.06
CA ASN A 253 -22.77 -2.67 -14.56
C ASN A 253 -23.47 -3.97 -14.11
N GLN A 254 -22.73 -4.92 -13.55
CA GLN A 254 -23.24 -6.21 -13.06
C GLN A 254 -23.51 -6.22 -11.55
N LEU A 255 -23.10 -5.16 -10.83
CA LEU A 255 -23.31 -4.96 -9.39
C LEU A 255 -24.60 -4.18 -9.11
#